data_AF-A0A1M3PZT5-F1
#
_entry.id   AF-A0A1M3PZT5-F1
#
_cell.length_a   1.000
_cell.length_b   1.000
_cell.length_c   1.000
_cell.angle_alpha   90.00
_cell.angle_beta   90.00
_cell.angle_gamma   90.00
#
_symmetry.space_group_name_H-M   'P 1'
#
loop_
_entity.id
_entity.type
_entity.pdbx_description
1 polymer ?
#
loop_
_entity_poly.entity_id
_entity_poly.type
_entity_poly.pdbx_seq_one_letter_code
_entity_poly.pdbx_strand_id
1 'polypeptide(L)'
;MEPTTLISLSGSLMGLFGLLVSLFSIHLGNWLSKLQGLRTKWDINNGSDDKEIAARRECRYTMAEVYNWQPFVMTVIILAFGAAVLYFFNDVRHANTVVFPSIFVYLYNGFFGIMFVLQAFLLLNGWSVGQGLKNDIDTQFPKPKR
;
A
#
# COMPACT_ATOMS: atom_id res chain seq x y z
N MET A 1 13.40 -32.93 1.23
CA MET A 1 14.37 -31.82 1.04
C MET A 1 15.32 -31.84 2.20
N GLU A 2 16.61 -31.58 1.98
CA GLU A 2 17.55 -31.44 3.10
C GLU A 2 17.19 -30.21 3.96
N PRO A 3 17.35 -30.29 5.30
CA PRO A 3 17.04 -29.19 6.21
C PRO A 3 17.76 -27.88 5.87
N THR A 4 18.99 -27.99 5.37
CA THR A 4 19.84 -26.88 4.90
C THR A 4 19.23 -26.16 3.70
N THR A 5 18.72 -26.89 2.72
CA THR A 5 18.02 -26.34 1.54
C THR A 5 16.77 -25.57 1.97
N LEU A 6 16.05 -26.09 2.96
CA LEU A 6 14.79 -25.54 3.42
C LEU A 6 14.99 -24.24 4.23
N ILE A 7 16.03 -24.19 5.06
CA ILE A 7 16.47 -22.97 5.75
C ILE A 7 16.96 -21.91 4.75
N SER A 8 17.75 -22.30 3.76
CA SER A 8 18.24 -21.40 2.71
C SER A 8 17.10 -20.80 1.87
N LEU A 9 16.11 -21.63 1.51
CA LEU A 9 14.91 -21.19 0.80
C LEU A 9 14.07 -20.22 1.65
N SER A 10 13.84 -20.52 2.93
CA SER A 10 13.11 -19.63 3.84
C SER A 10 13.82 -18.28 3.99
N GLY A 11 15.15 -18.30 4.21
CA GLY A 11 15.95 -17.08 4.36
C GLY A 11 15.96 -16.22 3.09
N SER A 12 16.07 -16.83 1.91
CA SER A 12 16.02 -16.11 0.64
C SER A 12 14.63 -15.53 0.35
N LEU A 13 13.55 -16.27 0.62
CA LEU A 13 12.18 -15.77 0.51
C LEU A 13 11.92 -14.60 1.45
N MET A 14 12.42 -14.65 2.70
CA MET A 14 12.33 -13.53 3.63
C MET A 14 13.11 -12.31 3.15
N GLY A 15 14.31 -12.50 2.62
CA GLY A 15 15.11 -11.41 2.04
C GLY A 15 14.39 -10.72 0.88
N LEU A 16 13.85 -11.51 -0.07
CA LEU A 16 13.06 -11.00 -1.19
C LEU A 16 11.80 -10.28 -0.71
N PHE A 17 11.09 -10.85 0.28
CA PHE A 17 9.92 -10.21 0.88
C PHE A 17 10.28 -8.87 1.51
N GLY A 18 11.36 -8.80 2.30
CA GLY A 18 11.81 -7.56 2.94
C GLY A 18 12.15 -6.47 1.92
N LEU A 19 12.81 -6.83 0.82
CA LEU A 19 13.10 -5.89 -0.28
C LEU A 19 11.83 -5.37 -0.95
N LEU A 20 10.91 -6.27 -1.31
CA LEU A 20 9.63 -5.89 -1.92
C LEU A 20 8.86 -4.96 -0.98
N VAL A 21 8.69 -5.35 0.27
CA VAL A 21 7.99 -4.56 1.29
C VAL A 21 8.57 -3.16 1.44
N SER A 22 9.90 -3.02 1.47
CA SER A 22 10.55 -1.72 1.61
C SER A 22 10.24 -0.81 0.42
N LEU A 23 10.43 -1.33 -0.80
CA LEU A 23 10.15 -0.60 -2.04
C LEU A 23 8.69 -0.15 -2.11
N PHE A 24 7.75 -1.03 -1.74
CA PHE A 24 6.33 -0.71 -1.80
C PHE A 24 5.86 0.22 -0.70
N SER A 25 6.42 0.11 0.50
CA SER A 25 6.12 1.05 1.59
C SER A 25 6.51 2.47 1.19
N ILE A 26 7.67 2.64 0.54
CA ILE A 26 8.10 3.93 0.00
C ILE A 26 7.15 4.39 -1.11
N HIS A 27 6.78 3.51 -2.04
CA HIS A 27 5.87 3.85 -3.13
C HIS A 27 4.48 4.28 -2.61
N LEU A 28 3.91 3.55 -1.64
CA LEU A 28 2.63 3.88 -0.99
C LEU A 28 2.71 5.19 -0.21
N GLY A 29 3.80 5.42 0.53
CA GLY A 29 4.02 6.67 1.24
C GLY A 29 4.09 7.87 0.29
N ASN A 30 4.83 7.73 -0.82
CA ASN A 30 4.91 8.75 -1.86
C ASN A 30 3.56 9.00 -2.55
N TRP A 31 2.79 7.93 -2.80
CA TRP A 31 1.44 8.04 -3.36
C TRP A 31 0.49 8.80 -2.43
N LEU A 32 0.47 8.46 -1.14
CA LEU A 32 -0.33 9.16 -0.13
C LEU A 32 0.08 10.64 -0.02
N SER A 33 1.38 10.93 0.00
CA SER A 33 1.90 12.29 0.05
C SER A 33 1.46 13.12 -1.16
N LYS A 34 1.50 12.54 -2.36
CA LYS A 34 1.00 13.20 -3.59
C LYS A 34 -0.49 13.49 -3.51
N LEU A 35 -1.31 12.55 -3.01
CA LEU A 35 -2.75 12.77 -2.83
C LEU A 35 -3.06 13.87 -1.81
N GLN A 36 -2.32 13.89 -0.69
CA GLN A 36 -2.46 14.94 0.32
C GLN A 36 -2.05 16.31 -0.24
N GLY A 37 -0.92 16.38 -0.97
CA GLY A 37 -0.49 17.62 -1.62
C GLY A 37 -1.52 18.13 -2.63
N LEU A 38 -2.15 17.22 -3.39
CA LEU A 38 -3.22 17.58 -4.33
C LEU A 38 -4.47 18.10 -3.60
N ARG A 39 -4.84 17.48 -2.47
CA ARG A 39 -5.93 17.95 -1.63
C ARG A 39 -5.65 19.34 -1.07
N THR A 40 -4.45 19.58 -0.54
CA THR A 40 -4.05 20.90 -0.06
C THR A 40 -4.09 21.94 -1.18
N LYS A 41 -3.62 21.60 -2.40
CA LYS A 41 -3.72 22.50 -3.57
C LYS A 41 -5.18 22.80 -3.91
N TRP A 42 -6.07 21.83 -3.82
CA TRP A 42 -7.51 22.01 -4.06
C TRP A 42 -8.17 22.92 -3.02
N ASP A 43 -7.84 22.73 -1.74
CA ASP A 43 -8.41 23.47 -0.61
C ASP A 43 -7.97 24.93 -0.60
N ILE A 44 -6.70 25.21 -0.93
CA ILE A 44 -6.16 26.59 -0.97
C ILE A 44 -6.76 27.38 -2.15
N ASN A 45 -6.99 26.75 -3.31
CA ASN A 45 -7.50 27.43 -4.51
C ASN A 45 -9.05 27.44 -4.56
N ASN A 46 -9.71 27.83 -3.47
CA ASN A 46 -11.19 27.84 -3.36
C ASN A 46 -11.87 29.17 -3.67
N GLY A 47 -11.14 30.18 -4.12
CA GLY A 47 -11.76 31.43 -4.55
C GLY A 47 -12.30 31.37 -5.98
N SER A 48 -12.67 32.55 -6.46
CA SER A 48 -13.33 32.78 -7.75
C SER A 48 -12.40 33.35 -8.82
N ASP A 49 -11.10 33.50 -8.54
CA ASP A 49 -10.17 34.06 -9.50
C ASP A 49 -9.91 33.08 -10.65
N ASP A 50 -9.75 33.59 -11.87
CA ASP A 50 -9.47 32.78 -13.06
C ASP A 50 -8.25 31.86 -12.88
N LYS A 51 -7.25 32.32 -12.12
CA LYS A 51 -6.04 31.55 -11.78
C LYS A 51 -6.36 30.37 -10.85
N GLU A 52 -7.25 30.56 -9.88
CA GLU A 52 -7.65 29.52 -8.93
C GLU A 52 -8.53 28.47 -9.62
N ILE A 53 -9.43 28.90 -10.50
CA ILE A 53 -10.24 28.01 -11.33
C ILE A 53 -9.34 27.17 -12.25
N ALA A 54 -8.31 27.77 -12.85
CA ALA A 54 -7.34 27.04 -13.66
C ALA A 54 -6.56 26.00 -12.83
N ALA A 55 -6.10 26.37 -11.62
CA ALA A 55 -5.42 25.46 -10.71
C ALA A 55 -6.32 24.27 -10.30
N ARG A 56 -7.63 24.50 -10.11
CA ARG A 56 -8.60 23.42 -9.83
C ARG A 56 -8.80 22.47 -11.01
N ARG A 57 -8.82 22.98 -12.23
CA ARG A 57 -8.87 22.14 -13.43
C ARG A 57 -7.62 21.29 -13.57
N GLU A 58 -6.44 21.86 -13.28
CA GLU A 58 -5.19 21.11 -13.23
C GLU A 58 -5.27 19.99 -12.18
N CYS A 59 -5.79 20.28 -10.98
CA CYS A 59 -5.96 19.28 -9.94
C CYS A 59 -6.82 18.09 -10.41
N ARG A 60 -7.87 18.34 -11.20
CA ARG A 60 -8.70 17.27 -11.78
C ARG A 60 -7.92 16.35 -12.72
N TYR A 61 -7.04 16.89 -13.55
CA TYR A 61 -6.20 16.08 -14.44
C TYR A 61 -5.16 15.29 -13.66
N THR A 62 -4.45 15.95 -12.74
CA THR A 62 -3.48 15.29 -11.85
C THR A 62 -4.15 14.22 -10.99
N MET A 63 -5.39 14.44 -10.56
CA MET A 63 -6.16 13.45 -9.81
C MET A 63 -6.37 12.16 -10.61
N ALA A 64 -6.69 12.25 -11.89
CA ALA A 64 -6.86 11.08 -12.75
C ALA A 64 -5.55 10.28 -12.94
N GLU A 65 -4.40 10.97 -12.88
CA GLU A 65 -3.08 10.34 -12.98
C GLU A 65 -2.66 9.66 -11.65
N VAL A 66 -2.84 10.37 -10.53
CA VAL A 66 -2.39 9.93 -9.21
C VAL A 66 -3.35 8.91 -8.58
N TYR A 67 -4.66 9.08 -8.76
CA TYR A 67 -5.67 8.16 -8.23
C TYR A 67 -5.96 7.02 -9.22
N ASN A 68 -5.02 6.07 -9.28
CA ASN A 68 -5.12 4.89 -10.13
C ASN A 68 -5.23 3.59 -9.29
N TRP A 69 -5.54 2.48 -9.95
CA TRP A 69 -5.68 1.16 -9.31
C TRP A 69 -4.34 0.50 -8.96
N GLN A 70 -3.22 1.04 -9.44
CA GLN A 70 -1.91 0.40 -9.31
C GLN A 70 -1.49 0.18 -7.84
N PRO A 71 -1.53 1.18 -6.94
CA PRO A 71 -1.24 0.98 -5.51
C PRO A 71 -2.05 -0.14 -4.88
N PHE A 72 -3.34 -0.25 -5.23
CA PHE A 72 -4.21 -1.31 -4.74
C PHE A 72 -3.75 -2.69 -5.20
N VAL A 73 -3.53 -2.87 -6.51
CA VAL A 73 -3.07 -4.14 -7.09
C VAL A 73 -1.73 -4.55 -6.49
N MET A 74 -0.79 -3.62 -6.35
CA MET A 74 0.51 -3.91 -5.75
C MET A 74 0.38 -4.32 -4.27
N THR A 75 -0.43 -3.61 -3.47
CA THR A 75 -0.68 -4.00 -2.08
C THR A 75 -1.28 -5.40 -1.98
N VAL A 76 -2.26 -5.75 -2.82
CA VAL A 76 -2.86 -7.09 -2.84
C VAL A 76 -1.80 -8.16 -3.14
N ILE A 77 -0.94 -7.94 -4.13
CA ILE A 77 0.14 -8.88 -4.49
C ILE A 77 1.10 -9.09 -3.30
N ILE A 78 1.50 -8.03 -2.61
CA ILE A 78 2.44 -8.14 -1.48
C ILE A 78 1.79 -8.81 -0.28
N LEU A 79 0.52 -8.49 0.01
CA LEU A 79 -0.24 -9.15 1.07
C LEU A 79 -0.36 -10.65 0.78
N ALA A 80 -0.69 -11.02 -0.46
CA ALA A 80 -0.77 -12.42 -0.87
C ALA A 80 0.58 -13.12 -0.77
N PHE A 81 1.66 -12.50 -1.24
CA PHE A 81 3.01 -13.06 -1.15
C PHE A 81 3.48 -13.19 0.30
N GLY A 82 3.26 -12.17 1.13
CA GLY A 82 3.59 -12.23 2.55
C GLY A 82 2.79 -13.30 3.28
N ALA A 83 1.51 -13.46 2.97
CA ALA A 83 0.67 -14.50 3.54
C ALA A 83 1.15 -15.89 3.13
N ALA A 84 1.59 -16.08 1.89
CA ALA A 84 2.17 -17.32 1.42
C ALA A 84 3.48 -17.66 2.14
N VAL A 85 4.36 -16.67 2.36
CA VAL A 85 5.62 -16.85 3.12
C VAL A 85 5.33 -17.20 4.58
N LEU A 86 4.40 -16.48 5.21
CA LEU A 86 3.94 -16.74 6.59
C LEU A 86 3.34 -18.15 6.73
N TYR A 87 2.52 -18.57 5.76
CA TYR A 87 1.93 -19.90 5.73
C TYR A 87 3.00 -20.98 5.56
N PHE A 88 3.90 -20.81 4.58
CA PHE A 88 4.99 -21.74 4.33
C PHE A 88 5.88 -21.94 5.56
N PHE A 89 6.26 -20.86 6.23
CA PHE A 89 7.08 -20.95 7.45
C PHE A 89 6.37 -21.72 8.57
N ASN A 90 5.10 -21.43 8.81
CA ASN A 90 4.33 -22.10 9.85
C ASN A 90 4.07 -23.57 9.51
N ASP A 91 3.76 -23.89 8.25
CA ASP A 91 3.55 -25.25 7.76
C ASP A 91 4.82 -26.10 7.94
N VAL A 92 5.96 -25.60 7.48
CA VAL A 92 7.28 -26.25 7.64
C VAL A 92 7.59 -26.52 9.11
N ARG A 93 7.34 -25.55 9.99
CA ARG A 93 7.58 -25.67 11.44
C ARG A 93 6.73 -26.80 12.03
N HIS A 94 5.45 -26.86 11.66
CA HIS A 94 4.51 -27.87 12.15
C HIS A 94 4.83 -29.26 11.58
N ALA A 95 5.11 -29.37 10.28
CA ALA A 95 5.35 -30.64 9.60
C ALA A 95 6.69 -31.29 9.98
N ASN A 96 7.74 -30.51 10.23
CA ASN A 96 9.08 -31.04 10.51
C ASN A 96 9.43 -31.09 12.01
N THR A 97 8.47 -30.79 12.91
CA THR A 97 8.70 -30.74 14.38
C THR A 97 9.91 -29.88 14.78
N VAL A 98 10.24 -28.85 13.99
CA VAL A 98 11.40 -28.00 14.25
C VAL A 98 11.06 -27.08 15.41
N VAL A 99 11.69 -27.32 16.55
CA VAL A 99 11.50 -26.53 17.77
C VAL A 99 12.33 -25.25 17.66
N PHE A 100 11.73 -24.18 17.13
CA PHE A 100 12.25 -22.84 17.32
C PHE A 100 11.88 -22.32 18.72
N PRO A 101 12.73 -21.48 19.34
CA PRO A 101 12.34 -20.74 20.54
C PRO A 101 11.02 -20.00 20.30
N SER A 102 10.08 -20.08 21.23
CA SER A 102 8.73 -19.48 21.09
C SER A 102 8.79 -17.99 20.77
N ILE A 103 9.77 -17.28 21.35
CA ILE A 103 10.04 -15.85 21.09
C ILE A 103 10.27 -15.57 19.59
N PHE A 104 10.95 -16.47 18.86
CA PHE A 104 11.23 -16.30 17.43
C PHE A 104 9.94 -16.37 16.61
N VAL A 105 9.04 -17.29 16.95
CA VAL A 105 7.75 -17.44 16.28
C VAL A 105 6.86 -16.22 16.52
N TYR A 106 6.84 -15.69 17.75
CA TYR A 106 6.11 -14.46 18.07
C TYR A 106 6.67 -13.24 17.33
N LEU A 107 7.99 -13.08 17.28
CA LEU A 107 8.63 -11.98 16.55
C LEU A 107 8.34 -12.07 15.05
N TYR A 108 8.46 -13.27 14.47
CA TYR A 108 8.19 -13.51 13.05
C TYR A 108 6.73 -13.20 12.70
N ASN A 109 5.76 -13.83 13.38
CA ASN A 109 4.34 -13.59 13.11
C ASN A 109 3.94 -12.14 13.42
N GLY A 110 4.49 -11.56 14.50
CA GLY A 110 4.27 -10.16 14.88
C GLY A 110 4.76 -9.17 13.83
N PHE A 111 5.94 -9.41 13.24
CA PHE A 111 6.45 -8.60 12.15
C PHE A 111 5.50 -8.58 10.94
N PHE A 112 5.04 -9.77 10.49
CA PHE A 112 4.07 -9.85 9.39
C PHE A 112 2.74 -9.18 9.75
N GLY A 113 2.26 -9.34 10.99
CA GLY A 113 1.06 -8.67 11.48
C GLY A 113 1.16 -7.15 11.40
N ILE A 114 2.22 -6.57 11.95
CA ILE A 114 2.49 -5.11 11.89
C ILE A 114 2.56 -4.65 10.43
N MET A 115 3.28 -5.41 9.59
CA MET A 115 3.45 -5.09 8.18
C MET A 115 2.12 -5.06 7.42
N PHE A 116 1.25 -6.06 7.63
CA PHE A 116 -0.06 -6.11 6.98
C PHE A 116 -0.97 -4.99 7.45
N VAL A 117 -0.98 -4.71 8.75
CA VAL A 117 -1.75 -3.58 9.31
C VAL A 117 -1.29 -2.26 8.71
N LEU A 118 0.02 -2.03 8.63
CA LEU A 118 0.57 -0.81 8.05
C LEU A 118 0.20 -0.65 6.57
N GLN A 119 0.34 -1.71 5.77
CA GLN A 119 -0.03 -1.65 4.35
C GLN A 119 -1.52 -1.40 4.15
N ALA A 120 -2.37 -2.10 4.90
CA ALA A 120 -3.81 -1.89 4.85
C ALA A 120 -4.17 -0.46 5.26
N PHE A 121 -3.60 0.04 6.35
CA PHE A 121 -3.83 1.40 6.85
C PHE A 121 -3.43 2.47 5.82
N LEU A 122 -2.25 2.37 5.22
CA LEU A 122 -1.78 3.32 4.20
C LEU A 122 -2.66 3.29 2.95
N LEU A 123 -3.05 2.10 2.49
CA LEU A 123 -3.91 1.94 1.33
C LEU A 123 -5.30 2.52 1.59
N LEU A 124 -5.92 2.18 2.72
CA LEU A 124 -7.26 2.66 3.08
C LEU A 124 -7.29 4.18 3.27
N ASN A 125 -6.26 4.76 3.91
CA ASN A 125 -6.18 6.21 4.07
C ASN A 125 -5.98 6.92 2.74
N GLY A 126 -5.06 6.44 1.90
CA GLY A 126 -4.87 7.01 0.57
C GLY A 126 -6.13 6.90 -0.28
N TRP A 127 -6.82 5.77 -0.21
CA TRP A 127 -8.08 5.57 -0.91
C TRP A 127 -9.18 6.51 -0.43
N SER A 128 -9.33 6.66 0.90
CA SER A 128 -10.31 7.56 1.51
C SER A 128 -10.06 9.02 1.13
N VAL A 129 -8.81 9.48 1.22
CA VAL A 129 -8.41 10.84 0.81
C VAL A 129 -8.69 11.06 -0.67
N GLY A 130 -8.30 10.11 -1.51
CA GLY A 130 -8.53 10.19 -2.95
C GLY A 130 -10.02 10.17 -3.32
N GLN A 131 -10.82 9.33 -2.68
CA GLN A 131 -12.25 9.25 -2.94
C GLN A 131 -12.98 10.52 -2.48
N GLY A 132 -12.60 11.10 -1.34
CA GLY A 132 -13.10 12.39 -0.90
C GLY A 132 -12.81 13.49 -1.92
N LEU A 133 -11.54 13.64 -2.32
CA LEU A 133 -11.14 14.65 -3.29
C LEU A 133 -11.82 14.46 -4.66
N LYS A 134 -11.99 13.19 -5.09
CA LYS A 134 -12.70 12.87 -6.34
C LYS A 134 -14.16 13.30 -6.29
N ASN A 135 -14.85 13.05 -5.17
CA ASN A 135 -16.23 13.46 -4.99
C ASN A 135 -16.36 14.99 -4.99
N ASP A 136 -15.43 15.70 -4.35
CA ASP A 136 -15.40 17.18 -4.34
C ASP A 136 -15.20 17.74 -5.76
N ILE A 137 -14.29 17.14 -6.53
CA ILE A 137 -14.04 17.50 -7.94
C ILE A 137 -15.27 17.23 -8.81
N ASP A 138 -15.87 16.05 -8.71
CA ASP A 138 -17.04 15.67 -9.51
C ASP A 138 -18.28 16.52 -9.16
N THR A 139 -18.38 17.02 -7.93
CA THR A 139 -19.44 17.95 -7.50
C THR A 139 -19.29 19.34 -8.12
N GLN A 140 -18.06 19.87 -8.19
CA GLN A 140 -17.80 21.19 -8.77
C GLN A 140 -17.71 21.17 -10.31
N PHE A 141 -17.23 20.07 -10.88
CA PHE A 141 -17.07 19.89 -12.33
C PHE A 141 -17.79 18.63 -12.81
N PRO A 142 -19.14 18.63 -12.78
CA PRO A 142 -19.93 17.47 -13.18
C PRO A 142 -19.58 17.06 -14.61
N LYS A 143 -19.43 15.75 -14.82
CA LYS A 143 -19.22 15.22 -16.17
C LYS A 143 -20.47 15.55 -17.02
N PRO A 144 -20.29 15.95 -18.29
CA PRO A 144 -21.43 16.14 -19.18
C PRO A 144 -22.20 14.82 -19.26
N LYS A 145 -23.53 14.88 -19.07
CA LYS A 145 -24.41 13.71 -19.26
C LYS A 145 -24.22 13.24 -20.72
N ARG A 146 -23.66 12.04 -20.88
CA ARG A 146 -23.68 11.33 -22.16
C ARG A 146 -25.06 10.76 -22.40
#